data_AF-A0A402A8N8-F1
#
_entry.id   AF-A0A402A8N8-F1
#
_cell.length_a   1.000
_cell.length_b   1.000
_cell.length_c   1.000
_cell.angle_alpha   90.00
_cell.angle_beta   90.00
_cell.angle_gamma   90.00
#
_symmetry.space_group_name_H-M   'P 1'
#
loop_
_entity.id
_entity.type
_entity.pdbx_description
1 polymer ?
#
loop_
_entity_poly.entity_id
_entity_poly.type
_entity_poly.pdbx_seq_one_letter_code
_entity_poly.pdbx_strand_id
1 'polypeptide(L)' 'MIRIYAVNIEATKGNERPIHITLLGAVALIVEPLCNPDQLPDEGFRFSALPLKFKGDGTFRAHALACIG' A
#
# COMPACT_ATOMS: atom_id res chain seq x y z
N MET A 1 7.50 3.87 -0.86
CA MET A 1 6.32 3.03 -0.51
C MET A 1 5.42 3.88 0.35
N ILE A 2 4.18 4.11 -0.05
CA ILE A 2 3.20 4.86 0.75
C ILE A 2 2.19 3.87 1.33
N ARG A 3 1.85 4.05 2.61
CA ARG A 3 1.07 3.11 3.43
C ARG A 3 -0.13 3.83 4.02
N ILE A 4 -1.31 3.25 3.83
CA ILE A 4 -2.58 3.85 4.29
C ILE A 4 -3.48 2.81 4.92
N TYR A 5 -4.22 3.25 5.94
CA TYR A 5 -5.10 2.44 6.79
C TYR A 5 -6.57 2.57 6.42
N ALA A 6 -6.88 3.42 5.45
CA ALA A 6 -8.16 3.49 4.80
C ALA A 6 -8.25 2.48 3.65
N VAL A 7 -9.48 2.22 3.20
CA VAL A 7 -9.77 1.33 2.06
C VAL A 7 -9.16 1.82 0.75
N ASN A 8 -8.79 3.10 0.65
CA ASN A 8 -8.12 3.73 -0.47
C ASN A 8 -7.27 4.92 0.04
N ILE A 9 -6.25 5.28 -0.72
CA ILE A 9 -5.44 6.51 -0.56
C ILE A 9 -6.24 7.79 -0.85
N GLU A 10 -7.39 7.66 -1.50
CA GLU A 10 -8.28 8.76 -1.86
C GLU A 10 -9.64 8.65 -1.18
N ALA A 11 -10.38 9.76 -1.19
CA ALA A 11 -11.77 9.78 -0.78
C ALA A 11 -12.59 8.80 -1.65
N THR A 12 -13.54 8.10 -1.02
CA THR A 12 -14.41 7.13 -1.71
C THR A 12 -15.58 7.79 -2.47
N LYS A 13 -15.74 9.11 -2.37
CA LYS A 13 -16.76 9.88 -3.08
C LYS A 13 -16.16 10.46 -4.36
N GLY A 14 -16.73 10.08 -5.51
CA GLY A 14 -16.27 10.48 -6.84
C GLY A 14 -15.35 9.44 -7.51
N ASN A 15 -14.98 9.69 -8.77
CA ASN A 15 -14.11 8.82 -9.58
C ASN A 15 -12.73 9.46 -9.86
N GLU A 16 -12.45 10.62 -9.29
CA GLU A 16 -11.17 11.29 -9.48
C GLU A 16 -10.08 10.54 -8.71
N ARG A 17 -8.96 10.25 -9.40
CA ARG A 17 -7.83 9.53 -8.82
C ARG A 17 -6.47 10.26 -8.89
N PRO A 18 -6.37 11.52 -8.42
CA PRO A 18 -5.18 12.33 -8.59
C PRO A 18 -3.97 11.80 -7.82
N ILE A 19 -4.17 11.17 -6.66
CA ILE A 19 -3.07 10.67 -5.83
C ILE A 19 -2.55 9.36 -6.43
N HIS A 20 -3.43 8.43 -6.85
CA HIS A 20 -2.99 7.23 -7.56
C HIS A 20 -2.24 7.58 -8.85
N ILE A 21 -2.76 8.49 -9.67
CA ILE A 21 -2.11 8.89 -10.93
C ILE A 21 -0.72 9.45 -10.67
N THR A 22 -0.58 10.34 -9.68
CA THR A 22 0.71 10.96 -9.35
C THR A 22 1.71 9.91 -8.87
N LEU A 23 1.30 9.02 -7.96
CA LEU A 23 2.19 8.02 -7.36
C LEU A 23 2.58 6.91 -8.33
N LEU A 24 1.63 6.41 -9.12
CA LEU A 24 1.92 5.41 -10.16
C LEU A 24 2.79 6.01 -11.27
N GLY A 25 2.57 7.29 -11.62
CA GLY A 25 3.44 8.03 -12.53
C GLY A 25 4.87 8.20 -12.01
N ALA A 26 5.05 8.26 -10.70
CA ALA A 26 6.35 8.29 -10.03
C ALA A 26 6.96 6.90 -9.78
N VAL A 27 6.36 5.82 -10.31
CA VAL A 27 6.80 4.42 -10.10
C VAL A 27 6.79 4.01 -8.62
N ALA A 28 5.95 4.66 -7.81
CA ALA A 28 5.79 4.33 -6.41
C ALA A 28 4.79 3.17 -6.23
N LEU A 29 5.16 2.16 -5.45
CA LEU A 29 4.24 1.12 -5.01
C LEU A 29 3.30 1.66 -3.92
N ILE A 30 2.01 1.36 -4.07
CA ILE A 30 0.94 1.65 -3.12
C ILE A 30 0.51 0.31 -2.50
N VAL A 31 0.42 0.25 -1.17
CA VAL A 31 -0.09 -0.93 -0.47
C VAL A 31 -1.28 -0.51 0.38
N GLU A 32 -2.46 -1.00 0.02
CA GLU A 32 -3.73 -0.71 0.67
C GLU A 32 -4.73 -1.87 0.52
N PRO A 33 -5.65 -2.06 1.51
CA PRO A 33 -5.57 -1.54 2.87
C PRO A 33 -4.57 -2.33 3.73
N LEU A 34 -4.02 -1.70 4.76
CA LEU A 34 -3.20 -2.36 5.79
C LEU A 34 -3.99 -2.61 7.07
N CYS A 35 -3.60 -3.64 7.82
CA CYS A 35 -4.17 -4.00 9.11
C CYS A 35 -3.13 -3.86 10.23
N ASN A 36 -3.59 -3.58 11.46
CA ASN A 36 -2.78 -3.45 12.69
C ASN A 36 -1.53 -2.55 12.60
N PRO A 37 -1.59 -1.39 11.94
CA PRO A 37 -0.43 -0.51 11.83
C PRO A 37 -0.04 0.20 13.12
N ASP A 38 -0.99 0.37 14.02
CA ASP A 38 -0.86 0.94 15.36
C ASP A 38 0.09 0.11 16.25
N GLN A 39 0.40 -1.13 15.83
CA GLN A 39 1.39 -1.98 16.47
C GLN A 39 2.83 -1.72 16.00
N LEU A 40 3.04 -0.82 15.03
CA LEU A 40 4.37 -0.49 14.52
C LEU A 40 4.89 0.81 15.15
N PRO A 41 6.20 0.88 15.46
CA PRO A 41 6.85 2.15 15.77
C PRO A 41 6.82 3.08 14.53
N ASP A 42 6.94 4.38 14.76
CA ASP A 42 6.99 5.38 13.67
C ASP A 42 8.12 5.10 12.68
N GLU A 43 9.24 4.54 13.17
CA GLU A 43 10.40 4.15 12.37
C GLU A 43 11.10 2.89 12.95
N GLY A 44 12.06 2.33 12.20
CA GLY A 44 12.89 1.22 12.67
C GLY A 44 12.35 -0.19 12.41
N PHE A 45 11.28 -0.35 11.63
CA PHE A 45 10.78 -1.66 11.18
C PHE A 45 11.13 -1.94 9.71
N ARG A 46 11.19 -3.21 9.34
CA ARG A 46 11.30 -3.62 7.92
C ARG A 46 9.93 -4.06 7.41
N PHE A 47 9.54 -3.54 6.25
CA PHE A 47 8.25 -3.85 5.62
C PHE A 47 8.41 -4.65 4.33
N SER A 48 7.61 -5.70 4.19
CA SER A 48 7.55 -6.54 2.99
C SER A 48 6.09 -6.74 2.57
N ALA A 49 5.79 -6.59 1.29
CA ALA A 49 4.49 -6.93 0.71
C ALA A 49 4.73 -7.92 -0.43
N LEU A 50 4.60 -9.21 -0.12
CA LEU A 50 4.93 -10.28 -1.06
C LEU A 50 3.79 -10.44 -2.08
N PRO A 51 4.04 -10.20 -3.38
CA PRO A 51 3.06 -10.44 -4.42
C PRO A 51 2.78 -11.93 -4.52
N LEU A 52 1.50 -12.31 -4.61
CA LEU A 52 1.14 -13.59 -5.20
C LEU A 52 1.56 -13.56 -6.68
N LYS A 53 2.10 -14.66 -7.20
CA LYS A 53 2.67 -14.71 -8.56
C LYS A 53 1.60 -14.51 -9.63
N PHE A 54 1.32 -13.25 -9.98
CA PHE A 54 0.41 -12.85 -11.05
C PHE A 54 1.17 -12.14 -12.16
N LYS A 55 0.75 -12.36 -13.41
CA LYS A 55 1.30 -11.68 -14.59
C LYS A 55 0.16 -10.95 -15.30
N GLY A 56 0.34 -9.65 -15.56
CA GLY A 56 -0.58 -8.85 -16.37
C GLY A 56 -1.67 -8.09 -15.60
N ASP A 57 -1.70 -8.17 -14.27
CA ASP A 57 -2.64 -7.40 -13.44
C ASP A 57 -2.02 -6.09 -12.93
N GLY A 58 -2.80 -5.00 -12.97
CA GLY A 58 -2.40 -3.69 -12.46
C GLY A 58 -2.50 -3.55 -10.93
N THR A 59 -3.15 -4.49 -10.24
CA THR A 59 -3.27 -4.55 -8.78
C THR A 59 -3.49 -6.00 -8.36
N PHE A 60 -2.87 -6.42 -7.26
CA PHE A 60 -3.02 -7.78 -6.73
C PHE A 60 -3.00 -7.78 -5.20
N ARG A 61 -3.60 -8.81 -4.59
CA ARG A 61 -3.48 -9.02 -3.15
C ARG A 61 -2.07 -9.47 -2.80
N ALA A 62 -1.53 -8.90 -1.72
CA ALA A 62 -0.22 -9.23 -1.19
C ALA A 62 -0.32 -9.59 0.30
N HIS A 63 0.58 -10.46 0.77
CA HIS A 63 0.77 -10.65 2.20
C HIS A 63 1.75 -9.60 2.71
N ALA A 64 1.23 -8.66 3.51
CA ALA A 64 2.01 -7.60 4.13
C ALA A 64 2.57 -8.08 5.48
N LEU A 65 3.87 -7.94 5.68
CA LEU A 65 4.62 -8.33 6.88
C LEU A 65 5.46 -7.14 7.33
N ALA A 66 5.53 -6.94 8.64
CA ALA A 66 6.45 -6.00 9.27
C ALA A 66 7.28 -6.73 10.32
N CYS A 67 8.60 -6.58 10.27
CA CYS A 67 9.52 -7.12 11.26
C CYS A 67 10.06 -5.98 12.12
N ILE A 68 9.85 -6.08 13.43
CA ILE A 68 10.41 -5.19 14.45
C ILE A 68 11.65 -5.90 14.99
N GLY A 69 12.78 -5.18 15.05
CA GLY A 69 14.05 -5.69 15.59
C GLY A 69 14.03 -5.84 17.10
#